data_AF-A0A1B9NG73-F1
#
_entry.id   AF-A0A1B9NG73-F1
#
_cell.length_a   1.000
_cell.length_b   1.000
_cell.length_c   1.000
_cell.angle_alpha   90.00
_cell.angle_beta   90.00
_cell.angle_gamma   90.00
#
_symmetry.space_group_name_H-M   'P 1'
#
loop_
_entity.id
_entity.type
_entity.pdbx_description
1 polymer ?
#
loop_
_entity_poly.entity_id
_entity_poly.type
_entity_poly.pdbx_seq_one_letter_code
_entity_poly.pdbx_strand_id
1 'polypeptide(L)'
;MTFDARQSIDQGFQLLALRLEPIIADRLASVLGGLPWTTVLSELDRAAGRRAYEYATGDPQAQLKVLTQRLGALGFPFDDHTRATSILGGELRIMRNRLAHNGQLDVLDAWRAHDFIVRLLERFDDELGVVEAVSLRDAAFATLVEQHGIAVHARPVEPDGVPTRVSGPDFTIARRTGEPDPDEEPAFSLRSPLAPGPTLDFTGDGTSTPVHGAAGRSEAAFEPWTVVPIGEPAELDELPKKAVKEKVRAVAREVVEFEGPVHLDRVAALVAASFGLKRLHAGRAKKLSYQIRQAVLVDGDRFAWPDGVDRESWRDYRPSQDPSRRFTDISPVEIANAMRSLQQESPELTIAEIEVAVLELFGRKRRTSAHVAHLAKARSLLKESDDDLSTTGQGTGDAS
;
A
#
# COMPACT_ATOMS: atom_id res chain seq x y z
N MET A 1 15.48 -2.79 35.68
CA MET A 1 14.48 -3.69 35.08
C MET A 1 14.81 -3.80 33.61
N THR A 2 14.80 -5.01 33.03
CA THR A 2 15.08 -5.19 31.60
C THR A 2 13.94 -4.60 30.79
N PHE A 3 14.23 -3.74 29.80
CA PHE A 3 13.22 -3.16 28.91
C PHE A 3 12.55 -4.26 28.08
N ASP A 4 11.22 -4.33 28.14
CA ASP A 4 10.42 -5.23 27.30
C ASP A 4 9.88 -4.46 26.09
N ALA A 5 10.49 -4.71 24.93
CA ALA A 5 10.10 -4.07 23.67
C ALA A 5 8.66 -4.37 23.27
N ARG A 6 8.17 -5.59 23.51
CA ARG A 6 6.81 -5.98 23.13
C ARG A 6 5.80 -5.21 23.98
N GLN A 7 6.01 -5.18 25.29
CA GLN A 7 5.15 -4.44 26.21
C GLN A 7 5.17 -2.94 25.87
N SER A 8 6.34 -2.38 25.58
CA SER A 8 6.47 -0.97 25.20
C SER A 8 5.70 -0.65 23.92
N ILE A 9 5.80 -1.48 22.89
CA ILE A 9 5.06 -1.30 21.63
C ILE A 9 3.55 -1.39 21.87
N ASP A 10 3.10 -2.35 22.68
CA ASP A 10 1.68 -2.50 23.03
C ASP A 10 1.14 -1.26 23.74
N GLN A 11 1.89 -0.68 24.68
CA GLN A 11 1.55 0.59 25.32
C GLN A 11 1.43 1.74 24.32
N GLY A 12 2.34 1.80 23.33
CA GLY A 12 2.27 2.79 22.25
C GLY A 12 0.99 2.65 21.41
N PHE A 13 0.59 1.43 21.06
CA PHE A 13 -0.65 1.20 20.32
C PHE A 13 -1.92 1.48 21.14
N GLN A 14 -1.90 1.22 22.44
CA GLN A 14 -3.00 1.58 23.34
C GLN A 14 -3.16 3.10 23.44
N LEU A 15 -2.05 3.83 23.58
CA LEU A 15 -2.05 5.30 23.52
C LEU A 15 -2.61 5.78 22.17
N LEU A 16 -2.05 5.28 21.07
CA LEU A 16 -2.49 5.66 19.73
C LEU A 16 -3.99 5.42 19.55
N ALA A 17 -4.51 4.28 20.03
CA ALA A 17 -5.92 3.96 19.92
C ALA A 17 -6.82 4.95 20.67
N LEU A 18 -6.42 5.31 21.88
CA LEU A 18 -7.14 6.30 22.69
C LEU A 18 -7.19 7.68 22.00
N ARG A 19 -6.08 8.09 21.36
CA ARG A 19 -5.97 9.41 20.71
C ARG A 19 -6.66 9.47 19.35
N LEU A 20 -6.56 8.41 18.53
CA LEU A 20 -7.12 8.39 17.19
C LEU A 20 -8.64 8.32 17.15
N GLU A 21 -9.27 7.71 18.15
CA GLU A 21 -10.74 7.56 18.17
C GLU A 21 -11.48 8.90 18.02
N PRO A 22 -11.25 9.93 18.85
CA PRO A 22 -11.92 11.23 18.68
C PRO A 22 -11.51 11.92 17.38
N ILE A 23 -10.25 11.84 16.97
CA ILE A 23 -9.75 12.46 15.73
C ILE A 23 -10.51 11.92 14.50
N ILE A 24 -10.68 10.59 14.43
CA ILE A 24 -11.39 9.94 13.33
C ILE A 24 -12.88 10.29 13.38
N ALA A 25 -13.48 10.23 14.57
CA ALA A 25 -14.89 10.53 14.76
C ALA A 25 -15.23 11.96 14.32
N ASP A 26 -14.47 12.96 14.77
CA ASP A 26 -14.70 14.37 14.45
C ASP A 26 -14.54 14.66 12.95
N ARG A 27 -13.53 14.06 12.32
CA ARG A 27 -13.28 14.22 10.87
C ARG A 27 -14.41 13.69 10.00
N LEU A 28 -15.06 12.62 10.43
CA LEU A 28 -16.11 11.94 9.66
C LEU A 28 -17.53 12.28 10.13
N ALA A 29 -17.69 12.99 11.25
CA ALA A 29 -18.98 13.31 11.86
C ALA A 29 -19.96 14.00 10.88
N SER A 30 -19.47 14.95 10.09
CA SER A 30 -20.28 15.70 9.12
C SER A 30 -20.85 14.83 8.00
N VAL A 31 -20.17 13.74 7.66
CA VAL A 31 -20.54 12.82 6.57
C VAL A 31 -21.45 11.71 7.07
N LEU A 32 -21.25 11.25 8.31
CA LEU A 32 -21.88 10.03 8.82
C LEU A 32 -23.22 10.26 9.54
N GLY A 33 -23.59 11.51 9.78
CA GLY A 33 -24.92 11.84 10.33
C GLY A 33 -25.22 11.16 11.67
N GLY A 34 -24.20 10.94 12.51
CA GLY A 34 -24.33 10.31 13.83
C GLY A 34 -24.07 8.79 13.85
N LEU A 35 -23.80 8.16 12.72
CA LEU A 35 -23.31 6.78 12.68
C LEU A 35 -21.84 6.68 13.13
N PRO A 36 -21.43 5.56 13.75
CA PRO A 36 -20.02 5.36 14.08
C PRO A 36 -19.18 5.25 12.81
N TRP A 37 -17.94 5.75 12.86
CA TRP A 37 -17.05 5.72 11.69
C TRP A 37 -16.72 4.32 11.20
N THR A 38 -16.83 3.31 12.07
CA THR A 38 -16.61 1.90 11.74
C THR A 38 -17.58 1.38 10.68
N THR A 39 -18.77 1.98 10.55
CA THR A 39 -19.73 1.65 9.49
C THR A 39 -19.12 1.85 8.09
N VAL A 40 -18.23 2.83 7.91
CA VAL A 40 -17.53 3.04 6.64
C VAL A 40 -16.71 1.81 6.26
N LEU A 41 -15.97 1.22 7.21
CA LEU A 41 -15.18 0.02 6.95
C LEU A 41 -16.06 -1.18 6.63
N SER A 42 -17.15 -1.38 7.38
CA SER A 42 -18.08 -2.48 7.14
C SER A 42 -18.70 -2.39 5.75
N GLU A 43 -19.07 -1.18 5.30
CA GLU A 43 -19.63 -0.96 3.97
C GLU A 43 -18.58 -1.15 2.86
N LEU A 44 -17.34 -0.71 3.07
CA LEU A 44 -16.24 -0.93 2.12
C LEU A 44 -15.90 -2.42 1.98
N ASP A 45 -15.85 -3.16 3.08
CA ASP A 45 -15.61 -4.60 3.06
C ASP A 45 -16.78 -5.35 2.38
N ARG A 46 -18.02 -4.94 2.66
CA ARG A 46 -19.21 -5.48 2.00
C ARG A 46 -19.17 -5.25 0.49
N ALA A 47 -18.81 -4.04 0.06
CA ALA A 47 -18.64 -3.70 -1.35
C ALA A 47 -17.54 -4.54 -2.00
N ALA A 48 -16.40 -4.73 -1.31
CA ALA A 48 -15.29 -5.56 -1.78
C ALA A 48 -15.55 -7.08 -1.73
N GLY A 49 -16.76 -7.51 -1.32
CA GLY A 49 -17.14 -8.92 -1.21
C GLY A 49 -16.42 -9.67 -0.09
N ARG A 50 -15.94 -8.97 0.94
CA ARG A 50 -15.38 -9.55 2.17
C ARG A 50 -16.50 -9.94 3.12
N ARG A 51 -16.24 -10.96 3.95
CA ARG A 51 -17.14 -11.32 5.06
C ARG A 51 -17.32 -10.12 5.99
N ALA A 52 -18.54 -9.97 6.50
CA ALA A 52 -18.85 -8.93 7.47
C ALA A 52 -17.93 -9.08 8.70
N TYR A 53 -17.23 -8.00 9.03
CA TYR A 53 -16.38 -7.89 10.20
C TYR A 53 -16.95 -6.81 11.13
N GLU A 54 -16.98 -7.12 12.43
CA GLU A 54 -17.36 -6.16 13.47
C GLU A 54 -16.13 -5.38 13.93
N TYR A 55 -16.08 -4.11 13.53
CA TYR A 55 -15.01 -3.20 13.90
C TYR A 55 -15.31 -2.50 15.23
N ALA A 56 -14.32 -2.49 16.12
CA ALA A 56 -14.36 -1.67 17.33
C ALA A 56 -13.68 -0.32 17.08
N THR A 57 -14.26 0.77 17.61
CA THR A 57 -13.71 2.13 17.47
C THR A 57 -12.35 2.29 18.16
N GLY A 58 -12.08 1.48 19.19
CA GLY A 58 -10.80 1.42 19.89
C GLY A 58 -9.80 0.39 19.35
N ASP A 59 -10.06 -0.27 18.22
CA ASP A 59 -9.08 -1.19 17.61
C ASP A 59 -8.07 -0.40 16.76
N PRO A 60 -6.78 -0.36 17.12
CA PRO A 60 -5.76 0.33 16.34
C PRO A 60 -5.70 -0.13 14.88
N GLN A 61 -6.00 -1.40 14.59
CA GLN A 61 -5.98 -1.90 13.21
C GLN A 61 -7.08 -1.25 12.37
N ALA A 62 -8.29 -1.16 12.92
CA ALA A 62 -9.43 -0.53 12.26
C ALA A 62 -9.17 0.97 12.03
N GLN A 63 -8.64 1.65 13.05
CA GLN A 63 -8.29 3.06 12.97
C GLN A 63 -7.23 3.31 11.88
N LEU A 64 -6.12 2.58 11.92
CA LEU A 64 -5.06 2.70 10.91
C LEU A 64 -5.56 2.33 9.51
N LYS A 65 -6.49 1.37 9.37
CA LYS A 65 -7.13 1.05 8.09
C LYS A 65 -7.89 2.25 7.54
N VAL A 66 -8.70 2.94 8.37
CA VAL A 66 -9.43 4.16 7.95
C VAL A 66 -8.49 5.29 7.54
N LEU A 67 -7.36 5.46 8.23
CA LEU A 67 -6.40 6.52 7.92
C LEU A 67 -5.64 6.30 6.60
N THR A 68 -5.42 5.04 6.22
CA THR A 68 -4.46 4.67 5.15
C THR A 68 -5.11 4.30 3.83
N GLN A 69 -6.40 3.92 3.83
CA GLN A 69 -7.09 3.46 2.63
C GLN A 69 -8.05 4.51 2.07
N ARG A 70 -8.42 4.35 0.80
CA ARG A 70 -9.44 5.17 0.17
C ARG A 70 -10.84 4.85 0.73
N LEU A 71 -11.54 5.85 1.23
CA LEU A 71 -12.90 5.72 1.78
C LEU A 71 -13.97 5.95 0.70
N GLY A 72 -13.93 5.12 -0.36
CA GLY A 72 -14.87 5.22 -1.48
C GLY A 72 -14.84 6.60 -2.14
N ALA A 73 -16.01 7.26 -2.18
CA ALA A 73 -16.16 8.61 -2.73
C ALA A 73 -15.48 9.71 -1.88
N LEU A 74 -15.21 9.45 -0.59
CA LEU A 74 -14.55 10.42 0.30
C LEU A 74 -13.04 10.55 0.04
N GLY A 75 -12.46 9.67 -0.78
CA GLY A 75 -11.03 9.72 -1.08
C GLY A 75 -10.19 9.40 0.16
N PHE A 76 -9.19 10.26 0.45
CA PHE A 76 -8.28 10.13 1.60
C PHE A 76 -8.50 11.29 2.58
N PRO A 77 -9.54 11.26 3.42
CA PRO A 77 -9.87 12.41 4.28
C PRO A 77 -8.81 12.70 5.36
N PHE A 78 -7.89 11.76 5.60
CA PHE A 78 -6.81 11.87 6.58
C PHE A 78 -5.45 12.13 5.93
N ASP A 79 -5.40 12.27 4.61
CA ASP A 79 -4.15 12.46 3.90
C ASP A 79 -4.16 13.69 3.01
N ASP A 80 -2.96 14.13 2.67
CA ASP A 80 -2.72 15.21 1.72
C ASP A 80 -1.94 14.68 0.51
N HIS A 81 -1.51 15.57 -0.36
CA HIS A 81 -0.74 15.25 -1.56
C HIS A 81 0.61 14.57 -1.27
N THR A 82 1.14 14.68 -0.05
CA THR A 82 2.42 14.05 0.36
C THR A 82 2.25 12.58 0.74
N ARG A 83 1.00 12.12 0.94
CA ARG A 83 0.67 10.75 1.40
C ARG A 83 1.34 10.36 2.73
N ALA A 84 1.73 11.34 3.55
CA ALA A 84 2.48 11.10 4.77
C ALA A 84 1.71 10.27 5.80
N THR A 85 0.39 10.47 5.97
CA THR A 85 -0.40 9.63 6.89
C THR A 85 -0.51 8.20 6.39
N SER A 86 -0.67 7.99 5.08
CA SER A 86 -0.67 6.65 4.49
C SER A 86 0.65 5.92 4.75
N ILE A 87 1.79 6.62 4.60
CA ILE A 87 3.13 6.05 4.81
C ILE A 87 3.34 5.70 6.29
N LEU A 88 3.09 6.64 7.21
CA LEU A 88 3.25 6.43 8.65
C LEU A 88 2.30 5.34 9.15
N GLY A 89 1.04 5.38 8.72
CA GLY A 89 0.04 4.38 9.06
C GLY A 89 0.38 2.99 8.50
N GLY A 90 0.95 2.90 7.30
CA GLY A 90 1.41 1.64 6.71
C GLY A 90 2.52 0.97 7.53
N GLU A 91 3.51 1.74 8.00
CA GLU A 91 4.55 1.25 8.93
C GLU A 91 3.93 0.70 10.22
N LEU A 92 2.99 1.45 10.81
CA LEU A 92 2.29 1.06 12.03
C LEU A 92 1.42 -0.18 11.84
N ARG A 93 0.76 -0.34 10.69
CA ARG A 93 0.00 -1.57 10.34
C ARG A 93 0.91 -2.79 10.27
N ILE A 94 2.07 -2.66 9.61
CA ILE A 94 3.06 -3.74 9.53
C ILE A 94 3.59 -4.08 10.93
N MET A 95 3.88 -3.07 11.76
CA MET A 95 4.34 -3.27 13.13
C MET A 95 3.28 -3.95 14.00
N ARG A 96 2.01 -3.52 13.92
CA ARG A 96 0.87 -4.15 14.60
C ARG A 96 0.73 -5.61 14.16
N ASN A 97 0.81 -5.90 12.87
CA ASN A 97 0.77 -7.27 12.36
C ASN A 97 1.90 -8.13 12.95
N ARG A 98 3.12 -7.62 13.08
CA ARG A 98 4.22 -8.33 13.76
C ARG A 98 3.90 -8.57 15.25
N LEU A 99 3.33 -7.58 15.93
CA LEU A 99 2.93 -7.70 17.34
C LEU A 99 1.86 -8.81 17.52
N ALA A 100 0.82 -8.82 16.70
CA ALA A 100 -0.29 -9.77 16.76
C ALA A 100 0.15 -11.23 16.49
N HIS A 101 1.14 -11.42 15.62
CA HIS A 101 1.63 -12.76 15.26
C HIS A 101 2.86 -13.22 16.07
N ASN A 102 3.08 -12.65 17.26
CA ASN A 102 4.19 -13.01 18.16
C ASN A 102 5.56 -12.93 17.47
N GLY A 103 5.73 -11.92 16.62
CA GLY A 103 7.01 -11.58 16.01
C GLY A 103 8.07 -11.30 17.07
N GLN A 104 9.33 -11.60 16.74
CA GLN A 104 10.45 -11.14 17.54
C GLN A 104 10.57 -9.62 17.35
N LEU A 105 10.49 -8.89 18.46
CA LEU A 105 10.55 -7.43 18.52
C LEU A 105 11.73 -7.05 19.41
N ASP A 106 12.54 -6.11 18.94
CA ASP A 106 13.69 -5.58 19.68
C ASP A 106 13.48 -4.11 20.10
N VAL A 107 14.47 -3.54 20.78
CA VAL A 107 14.39 -2.16 21.27
C VAL A 107 14.34 -1.15 20.13
N LEU A 108 14.98 -1.47 18.99
CA LEU A 108 14.93 -0.62 17.80
C LEU A 108 13.53 -0.60 17.18
N ASP A 109 12.85 -1.76 17.13
CA ASP A 109 11.45 -1.85 16.71
C ASP A 109 10.54 -1.00 17.62
N ALA A 110 10.77 -1.02 18.93
CA ALA A 110 10.01 -0.20 19.88
C ALA A 110 10.22 1.30 19.66
N TRP A 111 11.48 1.72 19.52
CA TRP A 111 11.80 3.12 19.22
C TRP A 111 11.19 3.58 17.89
N ARG A 112 11.29 2.77 16.82
CA ARG A 112 10.70 3.09 15.51
C ARG A 112 9.17 3.19 15.58
N ALA A 113 8.52 2.26 16.28
CA ALA A 113 7.06 2.30 16.44
C ALA A 113 6.62 3.61 17.12
N HIS A 114 7.30 4.00 18.20
CA HIS A 114 6.99 5.24 18.92
C HIS A 114 7.31 6.48 18.09
N ASP A 115 8.38 6.49 17.30
CA ASP A 115 8.66 7.61 16.38
C ASP A 115 7.55 7.79 15.33
N PHE A 116 7.04 6.70 14.76
CA PHE A 116 5.92 6.77 13.82
C PHE A 116 4.62 7.23 14.50
N ILE A 117 4.36 6.81 15.75
CA ILE A 117 3.23 7.28 16.54
C ILE A 117 3.34 8.80 16.79
N VAL A 118 4.50 9.28 17.25
CA VAL A 118 4.75 10.71 17.47
C VAL A 118 4.45 11.51 16.20
N ARG A 119 5.06 11.13 15.08
CA ARG A 119 4.91 11.86 13.80
C ARG A 119 3.48 11.81 13.26
N LEU A 120 2.75 10.73 13.51
CA LEU A 120 1.36 10.60 13.12
C LEU A 120 0.47 11.53 13.96
N LEU A 121 0.68 11.58 15.27
CA LEU A 121 -0.07 12.45 16.19
C LEU A 121 0.26 13.94 15.99
N GLU A 122 1.53 14.28 15.71
CA GLU A 122 1.95 15.63 15.32
C GLU A 122 1.18 16.11 14.09
N ARG A 123 0.95 15.21 13.11
CA ARG A 123 0.20 15.54 11.89
C ARG A 123 -1.29 15.78 12.12
N PHE A 124 -1.84 15.29 13.23
CA PHE A 124 -3.21 15.53 13.63
C PHE A 124 -3.31 16.62 14.70
N ASP A 125 -2.23 17.37 14.95
CA ASP A 125 -2.15 18.44 15.95
C ASP A 125 -2.55 17.97 17.38
N ASP A 126 -2.29 16.70 17.70
CA ASP A 126 -2.66 16.10 18.99
C ASP A 126 -1.56 16.29 20.05
N GLU A 127 -1.43 17.52 20.55
CA GLU A 127 -0.35 17.90 21.49
C GLU A 127 -0.23 16.98 22.72
N LEU A 128 -1.37 16.57 23.30
CA LEU A 128 -1.38 15.68 24.47
C LEU A 128 -0.83 14.29 24.14
N GLY A 129 -1.27 13.69 23.03
CA GLY A 129 -0.78 12.39 22.62
C GLY A 129 0.69 12.42 22.20
N VAL A 130 1.13 13.53 21.58
CA VAL A 130 2.55 13.74 21.23
C VAL A 130 3.43 13.70 22.47
N VAL A 131 3.07 14.39 23.55
CA VAL A 131 3.86 14.40 24.80
C VAL A 131 4.03 12.98 25.36
N GLU A 132 2.93 12.22 25.45
CA GLU A 132 2.96 10.84 25.95
C GLU A 132 3.77 9.90 25.03
N ALA A 133 3.59 10.03 23.71
CA ALA A 133 4.31 9.22 22.72
C ALA A 133 5.82 9.54 22.69
N VAL A 134 6.20 10.81 22.86
CA VAL A 134 7.61 11.22 22.98
C VAL A 134 8.25 10.59 24.21
N SER A 135 7.55 10.54 25.35
CA SER A 135 8.06 9.87 26.55
C SER A 135 8.37 8.39 26.32
N LEU A 136 7.49 7.66 25.62
CA LEU A 136 7.71 6.27 25.24
C LEU A 136 8.89 6.11 24.26
N ARG A 137 8.99 7.00 23.27
CA ARG A 137 10.09 7.02 22.30
C ARG A 137 11.43 7.23 23.00
N ASP A 138 11.51 8.21 23.90
CA ASP A 138 12.75 8.58 24.58
C ASP A 138 13.20 7.48 25.56
N ALA A 139 12.26 6.79 26.21
CA ALA A 139 12.57 5.63 27.04
C ALA A 139 13.14 4.45 26.23
N ALA A 140 12.57 4.18 25.05
CA ALA A 140 13.10 3.18 24.13
C ALA A 140 14.47 3.59 23.57
N PHE A 141 14.66 4.88 23.26
CA PHE A 141 15.92 5.42 22.76
C PHE A 141 17.04 5.32 23.80
N ALA A 142 16.77 5.70 25.06
CA ALA A 142 17.73 5.59 26.15
C ALA A 142 18.22 4.14 26.31
N THR A 143 17.30 3.19 26.28
CA THR A 143 17.63 1.75 26.31
C THR A 143 18.48 1.34 25.10
N LEU A 144 18.15 1.82 23.90
CA LEU A 144 18.90 1.52 22.68
C LEU A 144 20.34 2.03 22.77
N VAL A 145 20.53 3.25 23.29
CA VAL A 145 21.84 3.89 23.51
C VAL A 145 22.67 3.08 24.51
N GLU A 146 22.08 2.65 25.61
CA GLU A 146 22.73 1.78 26.60
C GLU A 146 23.19 0.45 25.98
N GLN A 147 22.35 -0.20 25.15
CA GLN A 147 22.69 -1.47 24.49
C GLN A 147 23.84 -1.35 23.48
N HIS A 148 23.94 -0.23 22.78
CA HIS A 148 24.98 0.00 21.78
C HIS A 148 26.27 0.61 22.38
N GLY A 149 26.29 0.89 23.69
CA GLY A 149 27.44 1.47 24.37
C GLY A 149 27.83 2.85 23.84
N ILE A 150 26.90 3.57 23.22
CA ILE A 150 27.13 4.91 22.71
C ILE A 150 27.12 5.85 23.92
N ALA A 151 28.30 6.22 24.41
CA ALA A 151 28.40 7.28 25.41
C ALA A 151 27.82 8.57 24.80
N VAL A 152 26.74 9.09 25.38
CA VAL A 152 26.26 10.44 25.07
C VAL A 152 27.35 11.38 25.56
N HIS A 153 28.27 11.76 24.67
CA HIS A 153 29.13 12.91 24.89
C HIS A 153 28.29 14.18 24.77
N ALA A 154 27.42 14.40 25.77
CA ALA A 154 26.98 15.74 26.09
C ALA A 154 28.22 16.46 26.64
N ARG A 155 29.06 17.00 25.75
CA ARG A 155 29.91 18.11 26.17
C ARG A 155 28.94 19.21 26.59
N PRO A 156 29.02 19.72 27.84
CA PRO A 156 28.40 20.99 28.13
C PRO A 156 28.95 21.99 27.11
N VAL A 157 28.08 22.61 26.34
CA VAL A 157 28.45 23.83 25.64
C VAL A 157 28.57 24.87 26.75
N GLU A 158 29.76 24.98 27.33
CA GLU A 158 30.11 26.19 28.07
C GLU A 158 30.00 27.35 27.08
N PRO A 159 29.35 28.47 27.45
CA PRO A 159 29.24 29.63 26.59
C PRO A 159 30.60 30.34 26.52
N ASP A 160 31.55 29.74 25.82
CA ASP A 160 32.83 30.35 25.54
C ASP A 160 32.67 31.40 24.46
N GLY A 161 32.70 32.66 24.91
CA GLY A 161 33.52 33.72 24.34
C GLY A 161 33.38 33.99 22.84
N VAL A 162 32.86 35.17 22.52
CA VAL A 162 32.92 35.85 21.22
C VAL A 162 34.20 35.48 20.45
N PRO A 163 34.12 34.89 19.24
CA PRO A 163 35.32 34.52 18.50
C PRO A 163 36.01 35.78 17.98
N THR A 164 37.17 36.08 18.57
CA THR A 164 38.14 37.03 18.03
C THR A 164 38.59 36.56 16.65
N ARG A 165 38.35 37.39 15.65
CA ARG A 165 38.69 37.18 14.24
C ARG A 165 40.22 37.08 14.10
N VAL A 166 40.75 35.88 13.93
CA VAL A 166 42.15 35.68 13.54
C VAL A 166 42.24 35.75 12.02
N SER A 167 42.96 36.75 11.50
CA SER A 167 43.26 36.92 10.08
C SER A 167 44.08 35.73 9.57
N GLY A 168 43.52 34.97 8.62
CA GLY A 168 44.26 34.10 7.71
C GLY A 168 44.62 34.83 6.41
N PRO A 169 45.58 34.32 5.61
CA PRO A 169 46.08 35.01 4.42
C PRO A 169 45.06 35.03 3.28
N ASP A 170 45.07 36.12 2.52
CA ASP A 170 44.22 36.41 1.37
C ASP A 170 44.19 35.26 0.34
N PHE A 171 43.01 34.72 0.10
CA PHE A 171 42.71 33.97 -1.12
C PHE A 171 41.88 34.85 -2.06
N THR A 172 42.56 35.59 -2.92
CA THR A 172 41.95 36.28 -4.07
C THR A 172 41.46 35.25 -5.10
N ILE A 173 40.15 35.22 -5.36
CA ILE A 173 39.57 34.49 -6.49
C ILE A 173 39.89 35.28 -7.77
N ALA A 174 40.91 34.85 -8.51
CA ALA A 174 41.24 35.39 -9.82
C ALA A 174 40.21 34.92 -10.85
N ARG A 175 39.44 35.87 -11.39
CA ARG A 175 38.53 35.70 -12.52
C ARG A 175 39.36 35.40 -13.78
N ARG A 176 39.28 34.19 -14.31
CA ARG A 176 39.97 33.81 -15.55
C ARG A 176 39.08 34.16 -16.75
N THR A 177 39.41 35.26 -17.41
CA THR A 177 39.02 35.56 -18.80
C THR A 177 40.07 34.93 -19.72
N GLY A 178 39.64 34.05 -20.63
CA GLY A 178 40.50 33.42 -21.63
C GLY A 178 39.65 32.70 -22.68
N GLU A 179 39.75 33.18 -23.90
CA GLU A 179 39.03 32.88 -25.13
C GLU A 179 39.47 31.52 -25.75
N PRO A 180 38.58 30.69 -26.35
CA PRO A 180 38.97 29.46 -27.01
C PRO A 180 39.16 29.62 -28.54
N ASP A 181 40.29 29.13 -29.05
CA ASP A 181 40.66 28.99 -30.48
C ASP A 181 40.15 27.64 -31.04
N PRO A 182 39.85 27.54 -32.36
CA PRO A 182 38.96 26.57 -32.97
C PRO A 182 39.69 25.34 -33.49
N ASP A 183 39.02 24.19 -33.42
CA ASP A 183 39.11 23.03 -34.32
C ASP A 183 38.87 21.78 -33.49
N GLU A 184 37.60 21.53 -33.16
CA GLU A 184 37.06 20.18 -32.97
C GLU A 184 35.52 20.24 -32.88
N GLU A 185 34.87 20.03 -34.02
CA GLU A 185 33.49 19.57 -34.16
C GLU A 185 33.57 18.07 -34.56
N PRO A 186 32.62 17.19 -34.17
CA PRO A 186 31.25 17.43 -34.61
C PRO A 186 30.08 17.04 -33.69
N ALA A 187 29.02 17.82 -33.92
CA ALA A 187 27.63 17.39 -34.07
C ALA A 187 26.83 16.94 -32.83
N PHE A 188 25.97 17.83 -32.35
CA PHE A 188 24.54 17.65 -32.65
C PHE A 188 23.85 19.02 -32.74
N SER A 189 23.34 19.35 -33.92
CA SER A 189 22.71 20.62 -34.25
C SER A 189 21.43 20.87 -33.42
N LEU A 190 21.37 22.03 -32.76
CA LEU A 190 20.13 22.69 -32.37
C LEU A 190 20.05 24.06 -33.04
N ARG A 191 18.97 24.27 -33.79
CA ARG A 191 18.19 25.52 -33.98
C ARG A 191 17.31 25.35 -35.23
N SER A 192 16.09 25.84 -35.34
CA SER A 192 15.04 26.50 -34.53
C SER A 192 13.87 26.71 -35.54
N PRO A 193 12.80 27.52 -35.33
CA PRO A 193 12.14 28.00 -34.11
C PRO A 193 10.58 27.87 -34.15
N LEU A 194 9.97 28.04 -32.96
CA LEU A 194 8.73 28.78 -32.66
C LEU A 194 7.40 28.48 -33.41
N ALA A 195 6.41 27.98 -32.66
CA ALA A 195 5.02 28.46 -32.66
C ALA A 195 4.38 28.22 -31.28
N PRO A 196 3.47 29.09 -30.80
CA PRO A 196 2.99 29.09 -29.42
C PRO A 196 1.88 28.06 -29.22
N GLY A 197 2.06 27.16 -28.25
CA GLY A 197 1.01 26.25 -27.77
C GLY A 197 0.14 26.95 -26.72
N PRO A 198 -1.16 26.64 -26.65
CA PRO A 198 -2.12 27.40 -25.85
C PRO A 198 -1.88 27.21 -24.35
N THR A 199 -1.91 28.34 -23.65
CA THR A 199 -2.11 28.45 -22.20
C THR A 199 -3.34 27.63 -21.80
N LEU A 200 -3.15 26.59 -21.00
CA LEU A 200 -4.24 25.93 -20.30
C LEU A 200 -4.34 26.57 -18.92
N ASP A 201 -5.33 27.44 -18.79
CA ASP A 201 -5.79 27.98 -17.53
C ASP A 201 -6.20 26.83 -16.60
N PHE A 202 -5.59 26.78 -15.41
CA PHE A 202 -6.02 25.90 -14.33
C PHE A 202 -7.25 26.51 -13.64
N THR A 203 -8.39 26.43 -14.32
CA THR A 203 -9.68 26.30 -13.64
C THR A 203 -10.05 24.83 -13.69
N GLY A 204 -9.66 24.09 -12.64
CA GLY A 204 -10.01 22.69 -12.46
C GLY A 204 -11.51 22.58 -12.17
N ASP A 205 -12.31 22.45 -13.23
CA ASP A 205 -13.68 21.97 -13.11
C ASP A 205 -13.63 20.46 -12.83
N GLY A 206 -14.09 20.10 -11.64
CA GLY A 206 -14.19 18.73 -11.18
C GLY A 206 -15.38 18.06 -11.83
N THR A 207 -15.25 17.57 -13.06
CA THR A 207 -16.17 16.57 -13.61
C THR A 207 -15.53 15.83 -14.76
N SER A 208 -15.41 14.50 -14.60
CA SER A 208 -15.68 13.47 -15.62
C SER A 208 -15.15 12.13 -15.12
N THR A 209 -15.83 11.57 -14.13
CA THR A 209 -15.89 10.10 -13.96
C THR A 209 -16.96 9.63 -14.94
N PRO A 210 -16.70 8.65 -15.83
CA PRO A 210 -17.79 8.06 -16.58
C PRO A 210 -18.68 7.32 -15.58
N VAL A 211 -19.90 7.81 -15.40
CA VAL A 211 -20.98 7.17 -14.66
C VAL A 211 -21.82 6.38 -15.66
N HIS A 212 -21.71 5.05 -15.63
CA HIS A 212 -22.68 4.08 -16.16
C HIS A 212 -22.42 2.77 -15.39
N GLY A 213 -23.28 2.17 -14.57
CA GLY A 213 -24.70 2.34 -14.26
C GLY A 213 -25.26 1.01 -13.71
N ALA A 214 -25.96 1.06 -12.57
CA ALA A 214 -26.95 0.09 -12.08
C ALA A 214 -26.53 -1.38 -11.86
N ALA A 215 -25.94 -1.68 -10.68
CA ALA A 215 -26.32 -2.77 -9.76
C ALA A 215 -25.19 -3.04 -8.76
N GLY A 216 -25.20 -2.38 -7.59
CA GLY A 216 -24.53 -2.85 -6.35
C GLY A 216 -23.05 -3.29 -6.40
N ARG A 217 -22.28 -2.93 -7.44
CA ARG A 217 -20.89 -3.37 -7.65
C ARG A 217 -19.96 -2.17 -7.49
N SER A 218 -18.89 -2.33 -6.73
CA SER A 218 -17.87 -1.29 -6.54
C SER A 218 -17.05 -1.14 -7.81
N GLU A 219 -17.39 -0.17 -8.66
CA GLU A 219 -16.50 0.35 -9.71
C GLU A 219 -15.28 1.11 -9.12
N ALA A 220 -14.78 0.66 -7.97
CA ALA A 220 -13.58 1.22 -7.38
C ALA A 220 -12.39 0.84 -8.27
N ALA A 221 -11.83 1.84 -8.94
CA ALA A 221 -10.59 1.68 -9.69
C ALA A 221 -9.49 1.12 -8.78
N PHE A 222 -8.64 0.26 -9.34
CA PHE A 222 -7.49 -0.30 -8.65
C PHE A 222 -6.58 0.80 -8.10
N GLU A 223 -6.14 0.62 -6.86
CA GLU A 223 -5.10 1.44 -6.24
C GLU A 223 -3.84 0.60 -5.99
N PRO A 224 -2.66 1.04 -6.45
CA PRO A 224 -1.41 0.36 -6.14
C PRO A 224 -0.99 0.59 -4.69
N TRP A 225 -0.46 -0.46 -4.07
CA TRP A 225 0.25 -0.38 -2.80
C TRP A 225 1.44 0.56 -2.91
N THR A 226 1.53 1.49 -1.97
CA THR A 226 2.71 2.35 -1.83
C THR A 226 3.74 1.64 -0.99
N VAL A 227 4.97 1.49 -1.51
CA VAL A 227 6.04 0.76 -0.84
C VAL A 227 6.41 1.43 0.49
N VAL A 228 6.38 0.65 1.57
CA VAL A 228 6.68 1.07 2.94
C VAL A 228 8.08 0.58 3.33
N PRO A 229 9.06 1.48 3.59
CA PRO A 229 10.45 1.10 3.91
C PRO A 229 10.66 0.45 5.29
N ILE A 230 10.41 -0.85 5.37
CA ILE A 230 10.47 -1.59 6.64
C ILE A 230 11.89 -2.03 7.04
N GLY A 231 12.82 -2.18 6.08
CA GLY A 231 14.14 -2.76 6.36
C GLY A 231 15.16 -2.62 5.23
N GLU A 232 16.33 -3.18 5.45
CA GLU A 232 17.46 -3.09 4.52
C GLU A 232 17.62 -4.34 3.64
N PRO A 233 18.23 -4.22 2.44
CA PRO A 233 18.43 -5.33 1.53
C PRO A 233 19.16 -6.54 2.15
N ALA A 234 20.10 -6.28 3.07
CA ALA A 234 20.92 -7.29 3.73
C ALA A 234 20.12 -8.19 4.68
N GLU A 235 19.01 -7.70 5.26
CA GLU A 235 18.15 -8.51 6.13
C GLU A 235 17.57 -9.71 5.36
N LEU A 236 17.29 -9.54 4.06
CA LEU A 236 16.75 -10.62 3.23
C LEU A 236 17.76 -11.75 2.96
N ASP A 237 19.05 -11.53 3.19
CA ASP A 237 20.05 -12.60 3.16
C ASP A 237 20.00 -13.45 4.44
N GLU A 238 19.49 -12.86 5.53
CA GLU A 238 19.24 -13.52 6.81
C GLU A 238 17.84 -14.13 6.93
N LEU A 239 17.13 -14.29 5.81
CA LEU A 239 15.78 -14.87 5.75
C LEU A 239 15.58 -16.20 6.49
N PRO A 240 16.59 -17.07 6.71
CA PRO A 240 16.42 -18.23 7.58
C PRO A 240 16.05 -17.88 9.04
N LYS A 241 16.46 -16.71 9.55
CA LYS A 241 16.17 -16.25 10.92
C LYS A 241 14.68 -15.99 11.12
N LYS A 242 14.15 -16.33 12.31
CA LYS A 242 12.72 -16.18 12.64
C LYS A 242 12.25 -14.73 12.53
N ALA A 243 13.01 -13.78 13.08
CA ALA A 243 12.68 -12.35 13.01
C ALA A 243 12.44 -11.85 11.56
N VAL A 244 13.36 -12.17 10.64
CA VAL A 244 13.25 -11.76 9.23
C VAL A 244 12.05 -12.42 8.54
N LYS A 245 11.78 -13.70 8.81
CA LYS A 245 10.59 -14.39 8.28
C LYS A 245 9.31 -13.67 8.71
N GLU A 246 9.17 -13.34 9.98
CA GLU A 246 7.96 -12.68 10.49
C GLU A 246 7.81 -11.26 9.92
N LYS A 247 8.91 -10.52 9.74
CA LYS A 247 8.90 -9.21 9.08
C LYS A 247 8.43 -9.32 7.62
N VAL A 248 8.98 -10.26 6.85
CA VAL A 248 8.53 -10.55 5.47
C VAL A 248 7.06 -10.95 5.41
N ARG A 249 6.60 -11.81 6.34
CA ARG A 249 5.20 -12.27 6.39
C ARG A 249 4.25 -11.13 6.77
N ALA A 250 4.64 -10.23 7.66
CA ALA A 250 3.84 -9.07 8.03
C ALA A 250 3.63 -8.11 6.85
N VAL A 251 4.69 -7.80 6.09
CA VAL A 251 4.57 -7.00 4.86
C VAL A 251 3.70 -7.73 3.83
N ALA A 252 3.86 -9.04 3.68
CA ALA A 252 3.07 -9.82 2.73
C ALA A 252 1.57 -9.78 3.03
N ARG A 253 1.17 -9.92 4.31
CA ARG A 253 -0.23 -9.82 4.72
C ARG A 253 -0.80 -8.44 4.41
N GLU A 254 -0.05 -7.40 4.75
CA GLU A 254 -0.47 -6.02 4.51
C GLU A 254 -0.65 -5.74 3.00
N VAL A 255 0.30 -6.14 2.16
CA VAL A 255 0.20 -6.00 0.69
C VAL A 255 -1.02 -6.75 0.14
N VAL A 256 -1.28 -7.95 0.64
CA VAL A 256 -2.39 -8.79 0.18
C VAL A 256 -3.73 -8.26 0.71
N GLU A 257 -3.78 -7.75 1.93
CA GLU A 257 -4.97 -7.09 2.47
C GLU A 257 -5.33 -5.84 1.65
N PHE A 258 -4.33 -5.12 1.12
CA PHE A 258 -4.54 -3.92 0.32
C PHE A 258 -4.85 -4.22 -1.15
N GLU A 259 -4.00 -4.98 -1.86
CA GLU A 259 -4.14 -5.21 -3.31
C GLU A 259 -4.89 -6.50 -3.67
N GLY A 260 -5.10 -7.41 -2.73
CA GLY A 260 -5.62 -8.75 -3.02
C GLY A 260 -7.03 -8.73 -3.63
N PRO A 261 -7.36 -9.68 -4.53
CA PRO A 261 -6.51 -10.77 -5.03
C PRO A 261 -5.36 -10.29 -5.92
N VAL A 262 -4.15 -10.81 -5.70
CA VAL A 262 -2.92 -10.32 -6.36
C VAL A 262 -1.92 -11.46 -6.65
N HIS A 263 -1.26 -11.43 -7.81
CA HIS A 263 -0.32 -12.50 -8.17
C HIS A 263 0.91 -12.55 -7.24
N LEU A 264 1.36 -13.76 -6.90
CA LEU A 264 2.43 -14.02 -5.92
C LEU A 264 3.74 -13.31 -6.28
N ASP A 265 4.07 -13.21 -7.58
CA ASP A 265 5.30 -12.53 -8.01
C ASP A 265 5.23 -11.02 -7.76
N ARG A 266 4.03 -10.41 -7.85
CA ARG A 266 3.83 -8.99 -7.53
C ARG A 266 3.98 -8.75 -6.03
N VAL A 267 3.37 -9.61 -5.20
CA VAL A 267 3.56 -9.54 -3.73
C VAL A 267 5.05 -9.68 -3.38
N ALA A 268 5.76 -10.64 -3.98
CA ALA A 268 7.19 -10.82 -3.76
C ALA A 268 8.02 -9.59 -4.17
N ALA A 269 7.66 -8.92 -5.26
CA ALA A 269 8.31 -7.70 -5.71
C ALA A 269 8.07 -6.51 -4.76
N LEU A 270 6.83 -6.33 -4.29
CA LEU A 270 6.48 -5.27 -3.33
C LEU A 270 7.12 -5.49 -1.96
N VAL A 271 7.14 -6.73 -1.49
CA VAL A 271 7.89 -7.12 -0.29
C VAL A 271 9.38 -6.81 -0.50
N ALA A 272 9.99 -7.24 -1.60
CA ALA A 272 11.40 -6.95 -1.87
C ALA A 272 11.70 -5.44 -1.90
N ALA A 273 10.83 -4.64 -2.51
CA ALA A 273 10.95 -3.19 -2.57
C ALA A 273 10.87 -2.54 -1.17
N SER A 274 10.05 -3.11 -0.27
CA SER A 274 9.93 -2.66 1.13
C SER A 274 11.22 -2.89 1.94
N PHE A 275 12.11 -3.77 1.45
CA PHE A 275 13.47 -3.96 1.97
C PHE A 275 14.52 -3.22 1.11
N GLY A 276 14.13 -2.20 0.35
CA GLY A 276 15.06 -1.38 -0.44
C GLY A 276 15.60 -2.03 -1.73
N LEU A 277 15.09 -3.20 -2.15
CA LEU A 277 15.55 -3.83 -3.38
C LEU A 277 14.91 -3.22 -4.64
N LYS A 278 15.75 -2.74 -5.55
CA LYS A 278 15.32 -2.26 -6.87
C LYS A 278 15.00 -3.39 -7.86
N ARG A 279 15.58 -4.58 -7.67
CA ARG A 279 15.40 -5.74 -8.55
C ARG A 279 15.35 -7.03 -7.74
N LEU A 280 14.40 -7.90 -8.10
CA LEU A 280 14.24 -9.21 -7.50
C LEU A 280 14.73 -10.31 -8.44
N HIS A 281 15.78 -11.03 -8.02
CA HIS A 281 16.33 -12.16 -8.77
C HIS A 281 15.63 -13.49 -8.41
N ALA A 282 15.63 -14.44 -9.34
CA ALA A 282 14.86 -15.69 -9.25
C ALA A 282 15.08 -16.50 -7.95
N GLY A 283 16.33 -16.61 -7.48
CA GLY A 283 16.64 -17.33 -6.24
C GLY A 283 15.97 -16.71 -5.01
N ARG A 284 16.02 -15.38 -4.88
CA ARG A 284 15.36 -14.64 -3.79
C ARG A 284 13.84 -14.63 -3.98
N ALA A 285 13.35 -14.51 -5.22
CA ALA A 285 11.93 -14.59 -5.54
C ALA A 285 11.29 -15.91 -5.06
N LYS A 286 11.98 -17.03 -5.25
CA LYS A 286 11.52 -18.35 -4.78
C LYS A 286 11.41 -18.40 -3.26
N LYS A 287 12.41 -17.87 -2.54
CA LYS A 287 12.41 -17.83 -1.08
C LYS A 287 11.31 -16.93 -0.51
N LEU A 288 11.12 -15.74 -1.09
CA LEU A 288 10.03 -14.83 -0.72
C LEU A 288 8.66 -15.44 -1.01
N SER A 289 8.47 -16.01 -2.20
CA SER A 289 7.24 -16.71 -2.59
C SER A 289 6.88 -17.82 -1.62
N TYR A 290 7.89 -18.58 -1.14
CA TYR A 290 7.68 -19.59 -0.11
C TYR A 290 7.19 -18.98 1.20
N GLN A 291 7.81 -17.90 1.69
CA GLN A 291 7.38 -17.24 2.93
C GLN A 291 6.00 -16.59 2.82
N ILE A 292 5.65 -16.02 1.67
CA ILE A 292 4.33 -15.43 1.42
C ILE A 292 3.24 -16.52 1.52
N ARG A 293 3.47 -17.71 0.95
CA ARG A 293 2.55 -18.86 1.09
C ARG A 293 2.36 -19.35 2.53
N GLN A 294 3.27 -19.02 3.44
CA GLN A 294 3.11 -19.33 4.87
C GLN A 294 2.32 -18.24 5.63
N ALA A 295 2.07 -17.09 4.99
CA ALA A 295 1.43 -15.94 5.61
C ALA A 295 -0.01 -15.73 5.17
N VAL A 296 -0.32 -16.08 3.92
CA VAL A 296 -1.60 -15.80 3.25
C VAL A 296 -2.05 -17.00 2.43
N LEU A 297 -3.36 -17.08 2.17
CA LEU A 297 -3.93 -18.07 1.26
C LEU A 297 -3.48 -17.78 -0.18
N VAL A 298 -2.88 -18.77 -0.84
CA VAL A 298 -2.48 -18.67 -2.26
C VAL A 298 -3.10 -19.82 -3.03
N ASP A 299 -3.85 -19.49 -4.08
CA ASP A 299 -4.54 -20.49 -4.91
C ASP A 299 -3.59 -21.23 -5.89
N GLY A 300 -4.16 -22.17 -6.65
CA GLY A 300 -3.45 -22.96 -7.66
C GLY A 300 -2.89 -22.10 -8.81
N ASP A 301 -3.51 -20.96 -9.10
CA ASP A 301 -3.06 -19.99 -10.12
C ASP A 301 -2.01 -19.01 -9.59
N ARG A 302 -1.58 -19.18 -8.34
CA ARG A 302 -0.59 -18.36 -7.64
C ARG A 302 -1.08 -16.95 -7.31
N PHE A 303 -2.37 -16.77 -7.07
CA PHE A 303 -2.93 -15.53 -6.55
C PHE A 303 -3.08 -15.61 -5.03
N ALA A 304 -2.57 -14.59 -4.35
CA ALA A 304 -2.75 -14.40 -2.92
C ALA A 304 -4.07 -13.67 -2.65
N TRP A 305 -4.87 -14.24 -1.75
CA TRP A 305 -6.21 -13.75 -1.41
C TRP A 305 -6.21 -13.11 -0.02
N PRO A 306 -6.89 -11.96 0.16
CA PRO A 306 -7.10 -11.39 1.49
C PRO A 306 -7.89 -12.33 2.39
N ASP A 307 -7.65 -12.24 3.69
CA ASP A 307 -8.47 -12.96 4.67
C ASP A 307 -9.94 -12.50 4.58
N GLY A 308 -10.85 -13.47 4.68
CA GLY A 308 -12.29 -13.20 4.62
C GLY A 308 -12.87 -12.98 3.22
N VAL A 309 -12.06 -13.04 2.14
CA VAL A 309 -12.55 -13.12 0.77
C VAL A 309 -12.64 -14.59 0.36
N ASP A 310 -13.84 -15.02 -0.03
CA ASP A 310 -14.02 -16.34 -0.63
C ASP A 310 -13.88 -16.30 -2.16
N ARG A 311 -12.97 -17.12 -2.69
CA ARG A 311 -12.66 -17.15 -4.13
C ARG A 311 -13.88 -17.54 -4.97
N GLU A 312 -14.70 -18.46 -4.46
CA GLU A 312 -15.83 -19.02 -5.20
C GLU A 312 -17.01 -18.05 -5.22
N SER A 313 -17.23 -17.28 -4.16
CA SER A 313 -18.31 -16.28 -4.08
C SER A 313 -17.91 -14.87 -4.50
N TRP A 314 -16.62 -14.57 -4.69
CA TRP A 314 -16.19 -13.20 -5.02
C TRP A 314 -16.58 -12.80 -6.46
N ARG A 315 -17.29 -11.67 -6.59
CA ARG A 315 -17.88 -11.21 -7.86
C ARG A 315 -17.41 -9.81 -8.28
N ASP A 316 -16.50 -9.21 -7.53
CA ASP A 316 -16.02 -7.85 -7.81
C ASP A 316 -14.91 -7.86 -8.89
N TYR A 317 -14.66 -6.69 -9.48
CA TYR A 317 -13.51 -6.44 -10.34
C TYR A 317 -13.06 -4.98 -10.27
N ARG A 318 -11.75 -4.73 -10.38
CA ARG A 318 -11.18 -3.38 -10.22
C ARG A 318 -10.52 -2.93 -11.51
N PRO A 319 -11.19 -2.12 -12.34
CA PRO A 319 -10.59 -1.54 -13.55
C PRO A 319 -9.27 -0.84 -13.24
N SER A 320 -8.33 -0.87 -14.18
CA SER A 320 -7.00 -0.31 -13.94
C SER A 320 -6.34 0.15 -15.23
N GLN A 321 -6.09 1.45 -15.34
CA GLN A 321 -5.22 2.01 -16.39
C GLN A 321 -3.76 2.10 -15.94
N ASP A 322 -3.46 1.72 -14.69
CA ASP A 322 -2.12 1.78 -14.11
C ASP A 322 -1.14 0.82 -14.83
N PRO A 323 0.01 1.30 -15.33
CA PRO A 323 1.01 0.47 -16.00
C PRO A 323 1.77 -0.46 -15.04
N SER A 324 1.83 -0.15 -13.75
CA SER A 324 2.50 -0.97 -12.74
C SER A 324 1.77 -2.30 -12.50
N ARG A 325 0.44 -2.35 -12.66
CA ARG A 325 -0.38 -3.54 -12.47
C ARG A 325 -0.45 -4.36 -13.75
N ARG A 326 0.50 -5.26 -14.00
CA ARG A 326 0.51 -6.05 -15.26
C ARG A 326 -0.77 -6.88 -15.37
N PHE A 327 -1.22 -7.16 -16.60
CA PHE A 327 -2.44 -7.94 -16.82
C PHE A 327 -2.37 -9.36 -16.20
N THR A 328 -1.17 -9.94 -16.17
CA THR A 328 -0.89 -11.22 -15.51
C THR A 328 -0.89 -11.15 -13.99
N ASP A 329 -0.87 -9.94 -13.41
CA ASP A 329 -0.96 -9.74 -11.95
C ASP A 329 -2.41 -9.65 -11.46
N ILE A 330 -3.40 -9.70 -12.37
CA ILE A 330 -4.84 -9.65 -12.11
C ILE A 330 -5.37 -11.08 -12.02
N SER A 331 -6.21 -11.41 -11.04
CA SER A 331 -6.73 -12.77 -10.90
C SER A 331 -7.58 -13.18 -12.10
N PRO A 332 -7.50 -14.42 -12.62
CA PRO A 332 -8.45 -14.93 -13.60
C PRO A 332 -9.91 -14.82 -13.14
N VAL A 333 -10.16 -14.90 -11.83
CA VAL A 333 -11.50 -14.70 -11.25
C VAL A 333 -11.96 -13.25 -11.44
N GLU A 334 -11.06 -12.28 -11.22
CA GLU A 334 -11.35 -10.85 -11.43
C GLU A 334 -11.65 -10.54 -12.88
N ILE A 335 -10.91 -11.16 -13.79
CA ILE A 335 -11.12 -11.04 -15.24
C ILE A 335 -12.45 -11.69 -15.65
N ALA A 336 -12.78 -12.86 -15.09
CA ALA A 336 -14.05 -13.53 -15.34
C ALA A 336 -15.24 -12.68 -14.86
N ASN A 337 -15.11 -12.03 -13.69
CA ASN A 337 -16.13 -11.10 -13.18
C ASN A 337 -16.32 -9.89 -14.11
N ALA A 338 -15.23 -9.31 -14.62
CA ALA A 338 -15.30 -8.24 -15.62
C ALA A 338 -15.98 -8.72 -16.93
N MET A 339 -15.65 -9.92 -17.40
CA MET A 339 -16.33 -10.53 -18.56
C MET A 339 -17.84 -10.69 -18.34
N ARG A 340 -18.26 -11.15 -17.16
CA ARG A 340 -19.69 -11.29 -16.81
C ARG A 340 -20.39 -9.93 -16.82
N SER A 341 -19.78 -8.88 -16.28
CA SER A 341 -20.38 -7.54 -16.30
C SER A 341 -20.56 -7.04 -17.72
N LEU A 342 -19.53 -7.15 -18.55
CA LEU A 342 -19.58 -6.73 -19.96
C LEU A 342 -20.60 -7.53 -20.78
N GLN A 343 -20.77 -8.83 -20.51
CA GLN A 343 -21.81 -9.65 -21.14
C GLN A 343 -23.22 -9.21 -20.73
N GLN A 344 -23.41 -8.78 -19.48
CA GLN A 344 -24.70 -8.28 -19.00
C GLN A 344 -25.02 -6.90 -19.60
N GLU A 345 -24.03 -6.04 -19.72
CA GLU A 345 -24.16 -4.67 -20.25
C GLU A 345 -24.29 -4.64 -21.77
N SER A 346 -23.67 -5.58 -22.49
CA SER A 346 -23.67 -5.64 -23.95
C SER A 346 -23.83 -7.09 -24.45
N PRO A 347 -25.06 -7.66 -24.37
CA PRO A 347 -25.33 -9.06 -24.74
C PRO A 347 -25.08 -9.40 -26.21
N GLU A 348 -25.02 -8.39 -27.08
CA GLU A 348 -24.77 -8.52 -28.51
C GLU A 348 -23.29 -8.79 -28.86
N LEU A 349 -22.36 -8.49 -27.93
CA LEU A 349 -20.94 -8.65 -28.18
C LEU A 349 -20.53 -10.12 -28.20
N THR A 350 -19.71 -10.47 -29.19
CA THR A 350 -19.08 -11.78 -29.26
C THR A 350 -18.04 -11.93 -28.15
N ILE A 351 -17.69 -13.19 -27.81
CA ILE A 351 -16.64 -13.47 -26.82
C ILE A 351 -15.30 -12.80 -27.18
N ALA A 352 -14.98 -12.72 -28.48
CA ALA A 352 -13.75 -12.07 -28.93
C ALA A 352 -13.77 -10.55 -28.70
N GLU A 353 -14.92 -9.89 -28.89
CA GLU A 353 -15.10 -8.46 -28.62
C GLU A 353 -15.06 -8.18 -27.10
N ILE A 354 -15.68 -9.05 -26.29
CA ILE A 354 -15.60 -8.97 -24.82
C ILE A 354 -14.15 -9.08 -24.35
N GLU A 355 -13.35 -10.00 -24.91
CA GLU A 355 -11.92 -10.11 -24.58
C GLU A 355 -11.13 -8.83 -24.90
N VAL A 356 -11.48 -8.13 -25.99
CA VAL A 356 -10.87 -6.84 -26.34
C VAL A 356 -11.30 -5.77 -25.34
N ALA A 357 -12.60 -5.67 -25.04
CA ALA A 357 -13.13 -4.71 -24.07
C ALA A 357 -12.52 -4.92 -22.66
N VAL A 358 -12.34 -6.17 -22.22
CA VAL A 358 -11.65 -6.50 -20.97
C VAL A 358 -10.20 -6.01 -20.98
N LEU A 359 -9.47 -6.25 -22.08
CA LEU A 359 -8.09 -5.77 -22.18
C LEU A 359 -8.04 -4.23 -22.07
N GLU A 360 -8.96 -3.52 -22.72
CA GLU A 360 -9.07 -2.06 -22.65
C GLU A 360 -9.44 -1.56 -21.25
N LEU A 361 -10.37 -2.23 -20.56
CA LEU A 361 -10.75 -1.95 -19.17
C LEU A 361 -9.55 -2.00 -18.21
N PHE A 362 -8.62 -2.92 -18.46
CA PHE A 362 -7.36 -3.05 -17.72
C PHE A 362 -6.16 -2.36 -18.40
N GLY A 363 -6.42 -1.41 -19.31
CA GLY A 363 -5.42 -0.53 -19.91
C GLY A 363 -4.44 -1.24 -20.83
N ARG A 364 -4.85 -2.32 -21.50
CA ARG A 364 -4.02 -3.11 -22.42
C ARG A 364 -4.54 -2.96 -23.84
N LYS A 365 -3.70 -2.39 -24.70
CA LYS A 365 -3.98 -2.30 -26.15
C LYS A 365 -3.42 -3.49 -26.94
N ARG A 366 -2.42 -4.19 -26.40
CA ARG A 366 -1.73 -5.29 -27.07
C ARG A 366 -2.24 -6.64 -26.57
N ARG A 367 -2.54 -7.54 -27.49
CA ARG A 367 -2.89 -8.94 -27.21
C ARG A 367 -1.66 -9.83 -27.36
N THR A 368 -1.03 -10.18 -26.23
CA THR A 368 0.15 -11.06 -26.19
C THR A 368 -0.27 -12.52 -25.93
N SER A 369 0.63 -13.48 -26.16
CA SER A 369 0.38 -14.89 -25.84
C SER A 369 0.07 -15.09 -24.34
N ALA A 370 0.74 -14.35 -23.46
CA ALA A 370 0.47 -14.35 -22.03
C ALA A 370 -0.95 -13.84 -21.71
N HIS A 371 -1.40 -12.76 -22.37
CA HIS A 371 -2.76 -12.26 -22.20
C HIS A 371 -3.79 -13.29 -22.67
N VAL A 372 -3.56 -13.93 -23.81
CA VAL A 372 -4.47 -14.97 -24.35
C VAL A 372 -4.58 -16.16 -23.40
N ALA A 373 -3.45 -16.65 -22.87
CA ALA A 373 -3.46 -17.74 -21.90
C ALA A 373 -4.25 -17.35 -20.63
N HIS A 374 -4.11 -16.11 -20.18
CA HIS A 374 -4.78 -15.60 -18.98
C HIS A 374 -6.29 -15.39 -19.18
N LEU A 375 -6.69 -14.85 -20.34
CA LEU A 375 -8.09 -14.77 -20.77
C LEU A 375 -8.73 -16.16 -20.92
N ALA A 376 -7.98 -17.15 -21.40
CA ALA A 376 -8.47 -18.53 -21.50
C ALA A 376 -8.81 -19.13 -20.13
N LYS A 377 -8.00 -18.87 -19.09
CA LYS A 377 -8.32 -19.26 -17.70
C LYS A 377 -9.55 -18.55 -17.17
N ALA A 378 -9.71 -17.26 -17.44
CA ALA A 378 -10.91 -16.54 -17.03
C ALA A 378 -12.18 -17.14 -17.69
N ARG A 379 -12.10 -17.53 -18.96
CA ARG A 379 -13.23 -18.15 -19.68
C ARG A 379 -13.60 -19.53 -19.16
N SER A 380 -12.66 -20.35 -18.70
CA SER A 380 -13.01 -21.67 -18.13
C SER A 380 -13.85 -21.51 -16.86
N LEU A 381 -13.58 -20.47 -16.05
CA LEU A 381 -14.35 -20.14 -14.85
C LEU A 381 -15.78 -19.64 -15.15
N LEU A 382 -16.06 -19.19 -16.37
CA LEU A 382 -17.42 -18.84 -16.79
C LEU A 382 -18.25 -20.10 -17.09
N LYS A 383 -17.64 -21.07 -17.77
CA LYS A 383 -18.30 -22.32 -18.17
C LYS A 383 -18.67 -23.19 -16.96
N GLU A 384 -17.75 -23.30 -16.00
CA GLU A 384 -17.99 -24.03 -14.76
C GLU A 384 -19.20 -23.46 -13.99
N SER A 385 -19.41 -22.14 -14.00
CA SER A 385 -20.57 -21.53 -13.34
C SER A 385 -21.90 -21.73 -14.09
N ASP A 386 -21.88 -21.85 -15.42
CA ASP A 386 -23.09 -22.08 -16.22
C ASP A 386 -23.57 -23.53 -16.12
N ASP A 387 -22.64 -24.50 -16.06
CA ASP A 387 -22.96 -25.92 -15.89
C ASP A 387 -23.56 -26.23 -14.50
N ASP A 388 -23.10 -25.58 -13.43
CA ASP A 388 -23.65 -25.74 -12.07
C ASP A 388 -25.08 -25.17 -11.93
N LEU A 389 -25.39 -24.07 -12.63
CA LEU A 389 -26.75 -23.52 -12.70
C LEU A 389 -27.69 -24.41 -13.53
N SER A 390 -27.17 -25.10 -14.55
CA SER A 390 -27.95 -26.05 -15.36
C SER A 390 -28.31 -27.34 -14.61
N THR A 391 -27.45 -27.79 -13.69
CA THR A 391 -27.63 -29.03 -12.93
C THR A 391 -28.61 -28.86 -11.76
N THR A 392 -28.68 -27.66 -11.17
CA THR A 392 -29.58 -27.37 -10.03
C THR A 392 -31.05 -27.22 -10.47
N GLY A 393 -31.33 -27.04 -11.76
CA GLY A 393 -32.69 -26.88 -12.32
C GLY A 393 -33.43 -28.16 -12.72
N GLN A 394 -32.80 -29.34 -12.68
CA GLN A 394 -33.43 -30.60 -13.15
C GLN A 394 -33.96 -31.52 -12.03
N GLY A 395 -33.99 -31.06 -10.77
CA GLY A 395 -34.28 -31.89 -9.60
C GLY A 395 -35.59 -31.64 -8.86
N THR A 396 -36.67 -31.16 -9.48
CA THR A 396 -38.02 -31.17 -8.86
C THR A 396 -39.10 -31.38 -9.91
N GLY A 397 -39.42 -32.63 -10.22
CA GLY A 397 -40.53 -32.95 -11.12
C GLY A 397 -40.59 -34.43 -11.46
N ASP A 398 -40.91 -35.28 -10.48
CA ASP A 398 -41.93 -36.33 -10.61
C ASP A 398 -41.94 -37.23 -9.37
N ALA A 399 -43.03 -37.14 -8.61
CA ALA A 399 -43.55 -38.25 -7.82
C ALA A 399 -45.07 -38.09 -7.80
N SER A 400 -45.71 -38.75 -8.77
CA SER A 400 -47.13 -39.10 -8.74
C SER A 400 -47.41 -40.18 -7.69
#